data_AF-A0A917DJ76-F1
#
_entry.id   AF-A0A917DJ76-F1
#
_cell.length_a   1.000
_cell.length_b   1.000
_cell.length_c   1.000
_cell.angle_alpha   90.00
_cell.angle_beta   90.00
_cell.angle_gamma   90.00
#
_symmetry.space_group_name_H-M   'P 1'
#
loop_
_entity.id
_entity.type
_entity.pdbx_description
1 polymer ?
#
loop_
_entity_poly.entity_id
_entity_poly.type
_entity_poly.pdbx_seq_one_letter_code
_entity_poly.pdbx_strand_id
1 'polypeptide(L)' 'MKLYRLLTGPDDASFCHKVSAALDKGWELHGNPAYAYDANANQMRCAQAVVKELYGQNYSPEMKLGEQ' A
#
# COMPACT_ATOMS: atom_id res chain seq x y z
N MET A 1 -7.01 16.59 0.88
CA MET A 1 -7.68 15.30 0.72
C MET A 1 -6.78 14.18 1.25
N LYS A 2 -7.35 13.04 1.63
CA LYS A 2 -6.59 11.89 2.12
C LYS A 2 -6.63 10.75 1.12
N LEU A 3 -5.50 10.41 0.53
CA LEU A 3 -5.36 9.25 -0.35
C LEU A 3 -5.24 7.99 0.49
N TYR A 4 -5.78 6.90 -0.03
CA TYR A 4 -5.67 5.56 0.55
C TYR A 4 -5.16 4.61 -0.52
N ARG A 5 -4.24 3.73 -0.14
CA ARG A 5 -3.75 2.65 -1.00
C ARG A 5 -3.51 1.40 -0.17
N LEU A 6 -4.01 0.26 -0.64
CA LEU A 6 -3.71 -1.04 -0.06
C LEU A 6 -2.56 -1.67 -0.85
N LEU A 7 -1.41 -1.85 -0.21
CA LEU A 7 -0.29 -2.58 -0.78
C LEU A 7 -0.49 -4.06 -0.47
N THR A 8 -0.40 -4.92 -1.49
CA THR A 8 -0.44 -6.38 -1.32
C THR A 8 0.78 -7.04 -1.96
N GLY A 9 1.18 -8.19 -1.47
CA GLY A 9 2.33 -8.93 -1.99
C GLY A 9 2.49 -10.31 -1.33
N PRO A 10 3.44 -11.13 -1.81
CA PRO A 10 3.88 -12.33 -1.09
C PRO A 10 4.56 -11.98 0.25
N ASP A 11 4.64 -12.94 1.16
CA ASP A 11 5.41 -12.83 2.41
C ASP A 11 6.92 -12.99 2.15
N ASP A 12 7.50 -11.99 1.50
CA ASP A 12 8.93 -11.92 1.22
C ASP A 12 9.46 -10.47 1.19
N ALA A 13 10.76 -10.33 0.93
CA ALA A 13 11.43 -9.02 0.88
C ALA A 13 10.82 -8.07 -0.17
N SER A 14 10.21 -8.56 -1.24
CA SER A 14 9.60 -7.71 -2.26
C SER A 14 8.43 -6.90 -1.70
N PHE A 15 7.67 -7.47 -0.76
CA PHE A 15 6.62 -6.74 -0.05
C PHE A 15 7.20 -5.68 0.89
N CYS A 16 8.25 -6.03 1.64
CA CYS A 16 8.97 -5.08 2.50
C CYS A 16 9.48 -3.88 1.68
N HIS A 17 10.12 -4.11 0.53
CA HIS A 17 10.58 -3.05 -0.36
C HIS A 17 9.42 -2.19 -0.89
N LYS A 18 8.26 -2.79 -1.19
CA LYS A 18 7.07 -2.06 -1.66
C LYS A 18 6.53 -1.12 -0.59
N VAL A 19 6.47 -1.56 0.66
CA VAL A 19 6.05 -0.72 1.80
C VAL A 19 7.07 0.39 2.03
N SER A 20 8.37 0.06 2.11
CA SER A 20 9.43 1.05 2.29
C SER A 20 9.44 2.13 1.21
N ALA A 21 9.21 1.75 -0.06
CA ALA A 21 9.13 2.71 -1.16
C ALA A 21 7.91 3.64 -1.07
N ALA A 22 6.80 3.21 -0.47
CA ALA A 22 5.67 4.09 -0.19
C ALA A 22 6.01 5.07 0.94
N LEU A 23 6.63 4.57 2.03
CA LEU A 23 7.05 5.41 3.15
C LEU A 23 8.04 6.50 2.72
N ASP A 24 9.02 6.15 1.88
CA ASP A 24 9.99 7.09 1.30
C ASP A 24 9.31 8.21 0.48
N LYS A 25 8.19 7.87 -0.20
CA LYS A 25 7.36 8.84 -0.94
C LYS A 25 6.41 9.65 -0.04
N GLY A 26 6.58 9.61 1.28
CA GLY A 26 5.76 10.38 2.22
C GLY A 26 4.36 9.79 2.42
N TRP A 27 4.17 8.49 2.17
CA TRP A 27 2.99 7.78 2.65
C TRP A 27 3.17 7.37 4.11
N GLU A 28 2.08 7.24 4.84
CA GLU A 28 2.04 6.83 6.24
C GLU A 28 1.33 5.49 6.39
N LEU A 29 1.78 4.66 7.33
CA LEU A 29 1.10 3.40 7.65
C LEU A 29 -0.27 3.67 8.27
N HIS A 30 -1.28 2.92 7.82
CA HIS A 30 -2.61 2.94 8.41
C HIS A 30 -2.96 1.59 9.02
N GLY A 31 -2.96 1.52 10.35
CA GLY A 31 -3.26 0.29 11.08
C GLY A 31 -2.19 -0.80 10.92
N ASN A 32 -2.55 -1.99 11.42
CA ASN A 32 -1.67 -3.16 11.38
C ASN A 32 -1.69 -3.84 10.00
N PRO A 33 -0.60 -4.52 9.61
CA PRO A 33 -0.61 -5.37 8.43
C PRO A 33 -1.59 -6.54 8.59
N ALA A 34 -2.04 -7.08 7.47
CA ALA A 34 -2.88 -8.27 7.40
C ALA A 34 -2.18 -9.39 6.63
N TYR A 35 -2.48 -10.62 7.03
CA TYR A 35 -1.99 -11.84 6.42
C TYR A 35 -3.14 -12.74 5.99
N ALA A 36 -3.02 -13.36 4.83
CA ALA A 36 -3.96 -14.37 4.36
C ALA A 36 -3.24 -15.46 3.57
N TYR A 37 -3.67 -16.71 3.74
CA TYR A 37 -3.16 -17.81 2.92
C TYR A 37 -3.87 -17.83 1.56
N ASP A 38 -3.10 -17.79 0.48
CA ASP A 38 -3.58 -17.92 -0.90
C ASP A 38 -3.42 -19.37 -1.35
N ALA A 39 -4.51 -20.14 -1.29
CA ALA A 39 -4.51 -21.56 -1.63
C ALA A 39 -4.21 -21.83 -3.12
N ASN A 40 -4.52 -20.88 -4.01
CA ASN A 40 -4.27 -21.05 -5.44
C ASN A 40 -2.77 -20.88 -5.77
N ALA A 41 -2.10 -19.96 -5.08
CA ALA A 41 -0.67 -19.73 -5.23
C ALA A 41 0.19 -20.52 -4.22
N ASN A 42 -0.44 -21.25 -3.31
CA ASN A 42 0.21 -22.02 -2.24
C ASN A 42 1.24 -21.17 -1.44
N GLN A 43 0.85 -19.95 -1.07
CA GLN A 43 1.73 -19.01 -0.38
C GLN A 43 0.97 -18.07 0.57
N MET A 44 1.67 -17.50 1.54
CA MET A 44 1.15 -16.40 2.36
C MET A 44 1.17 -15.08 1.58
N ARG A 45 0.09 -14.31 1.71
CA ARG A 45 -0.04 -12.95 1.18
C ARG A 45 -0.07 -11.96 2.32
N CYS A 46 0.65 -10.87 2.14
CA CYS A 46 0.66 -9.72 3.03
C CYS A 46 -0.19 -8.60 2.44
N ALA A 47 -0.78 -7.80 3.32
CA ALA A 47 -1.38 -6.53 2.97
C ALA A 47 -1.02 -5.45 4.00
N GLN A 48 -0.75 -4.23 3.55
CA GLN A 48 -0.52 -3.06 4.39
C GLN A 48 -1.23 -1.86 3.77
N ALA A 49 -2.14 -1.25 4.53
CA ALA A 49 -2.76 0.00 4.15
C ALA A 49 -1.81 1.16 4.39
N VAL A 50 -1.76 2.08 3.44
CA VAL A 50 -1.04 3.34 3.55
C VAL A 50 -1.94 4.52 3.16
N VAL A 51 -1.73 5.65 3.82
CA VAL A 51 -2.47 6.89 3.58
C VAL A 51 -1.51 8.04 3.29
N LYS A 52 -1.96 9.05 2.54
CA LYS A 52 -1.18 10.26 2.27
C LYS A 52 -2.09 11.49 2.23
N GLU A 53 -1.72 12.52 2.98
CA GLU A 53 -2.43 13.80 2.94
C GLU A 53 -1.90 14.65 1.77
N LEU A 54 -2.82 15.15 0.93
CA LEU A 54 -2.52 16.09 -0.15
C LEU A 54 -3.32 17.37 0.03
N TYR A 55 -2.65 18.52 -0.02
CA TYR A 55 -3.28 19.83 0.10
C TYR A 55 -3.62 20.42 -1.27
N GLY A 56 -4.78 21.10 -1.38
CA GLY A 56 -5.17 21.82 -2.58
C GLY A 56 -5.60 20.95 -3.78
N GLN A 57 -5.73 19.63 -3.60
CA GLN A 57 -6.16 18.70 -4.64
C GLN A 57 -7.43 17.94 -4.23
N ASN A 58 -8.26 17.63 -5.24
CA ASN A 58 -9.42 16.76 -5.11
C ASN A 58 -9.12 15.39 -5.71
N TYR A 59 -9.74 14.35 -5.16
CA TYR A 59 -9.60 13.00 -5.70
C TYR A 59 -10.17 12.90 -7.12
N SER A 60 -9.50 12.13 -7.99
CA SER A 60 -10.02 11.69 -9.27
C SER A 60 -9.67 10.20 -9.49
N PRO A 61 -10.59 9.38 -10.05
CA PRO A 61 -10.31 7.97 -10.37
C PRO A 61 -9.11 7.73 -11.31
N GLU A 62 -8.73 8.75 -12.09
CA GLU A 62 -7.63 8.74 -13.04
C GLU A 62 -6.27 8.98 -12.37
N MET A 63 -6.25 9.37 -11.09
CA MET A 63 -5.03 9.57 -10.33
C MET A 63 -4.26 8.27 -10.16
N LYS A 64 -3.00 8.28 -10.58
CA LYS A 64 -2.09 7.18 -10.34
C LYS A 64 -1.53 7.24 -8.93
N LEU A 65 -2.16 6.53 -8.00
CA LEU A 65 -1.79 6.49 -6.58
C LEU A 65 -0.32 6.09 -6.35
N GLY A 66 0.29 5.28 -7.22
CA GLY A 66 1.70 4.90 -7.08
C GLY A 66 2.72 6.00 -7.42
N GLU A 67 2.25 7.04 -8.12
CA GLU A 67 3.03 8.20 -8.58
C GLU A 67 2.80 9.44 -7.72
N GLN A 68 1.92 9.37 -6.69
CA GLN A 68 1.64 10.47 -5.77
C GLN A 68 2.66 10.57 -4.64
#